data_AF-A0A226N7U5-F1
#
_entry.id   AF-A0A226N7U5-F1
#
_cell.length_a   1.000
_cell.length_b   1.000
_cell.length_c   1.000
_cell.angle_alpha   90.00
_cell.angle_beta   90.00
_cell.angle_gamma   90.00
#
_symmetry.space_group_name_H-M   'P 1'
#
loop_
_entity.id
_entity.type
_entity.pdbx_description
1 polymer ?
#
loop_
_entity_poly.entity_id
_entity_poly.type
_entity_poly.pdbx_seq_one_letter_code
_entity_poly.pdbx_strand_id
1 'polypeptide(L)'
;LTQILRTGQNTWESKNILAVSFAPLVQPNRNDNGKHDTVGLPPCAVRNLQDLARIYIRRTLRNFINEEMKAKGVAQKAPPKRKRRRCRRRRINTYVFVGNQLIPQPLDSEEDEKMEDDNKEEEEKDHSEALKPEEPPRNLLREKIMSLPLPESLKAYLTYYREK
;
A
#
# COMPACT_ATOMS: atom_id res chain seq x y z
N LEU A 1 -4.98 -32.29 -18.18
CA LEU A 1 -5.37 -33.09 -19.36
C LEU A 1 -5.47 -34.53 -18.86
N THR A 2 -6.64 -35.14 -19.00
CA THR A 2 -6.91 -36.49 -18.49
C THR A 2 -7.21 -37.37 -19.69
N GLN A 3 -6.56 -38.54 -19.76
CA GLN A 3 -6.80 -39.52 -20.80
C GLN A 3 -7.75 -40.59 -20.26
N ILE A 4 -8.81 -40.89 -20.99
CA ILE A 4 -9.80 -41.91 -20.65
C ILE A 4 -9.79 -42.96 -21.77
N LEU A 5 -9.61 -44.24 -21.41
CA LEU A 5 -9.48 -45.35 -22.35
C LEU A 5 -10.47 -46.48 -22.01
N ARG A 6 -11.14 -47.04 -23.02
CA ARG A 6 -12.09 -48.15 -22.83
C ARG A 6 -11.33 -49.46 -22.69
N THR A 7 -11.55 -50.18 -21.59
CA THR A 7 -10.91 -51.50 -21.36
C THR A 7 -11.88 -52.66 -21.50
N GLY A 8 -13.19 -52.39 -21.63
CA GLY A 8 -14.22 -53.42 -21.81
C GLY A 8 -15.60 -52.84 -22.08
N GLN A 9 -16.63 -53.70 -22.11
CA GLN A 9 -18.00 -53.30 -22.44
C GLN A 9 -18.47 -52.14 -21.56
N ASN A 10 -18.25 -52.23 -20.25
CA ASN A 10 -18.66 -51.24 -19.24
C ASN A 10 -17.49 -50.78 -18.35
N THR A 11 -16.25 -50.97 -18.78
CA THR A 11 -15.06 -50.62 -17.99
C THR A 11 -14.17 -49.63 -18.74
N TRP A 12 -13.68 -48.64 -18.00
CA TRP A 12 -12.83 -47.57 -18.49
C TRP A 12 -11.71 -47.30 -17.50
N GLU A 13 -10.52 -46.99 -18.01
CA GLU A 13 -9.36 -46.54 -17.23
C GLU A 13 -9.16 -45.04 -17.47
N SER A 14 -8.88 -44.29 -16.40
CA SER A 14 -8.62 -42.86 -16.46
C SER A 14 -7.26 -42.53 -15.85
N LYS A 15 -6.42 -41.81 -16.60
CA LYS A 15 -5.06 -41.44 -16.19
C LYS A 15 -4.83 -39.94 -16.34
N ASN A 16 -4.30 -39.29 -15.30
CA ASN A 16 -3.83 -37.92 -15.40
C ASN A 16 -2.46 -37.91 -16.10
N ILE A 17 -2.38 -37.25 -17.25
CA ILE A 17 -1.17 -37.21 -18.09
C ILE A 17 -0.38 -35.90 -17.93
N LEU A 18 -0.82 -35.01 -17.04
CA LEU A 18 -0.04 -33.87 -16.63
C LEU A 18 0.61 -34.16 -15.28
N ALA A 19 1.85 -33.70 -15.09
CA ALA A 19 2.60 -33.83 -13.84
C ALA A 19 2.05 -32.95 -12.69
N VAL A 20 0.84 -32.41 -12.87
CA VAL A 20 0.16 -31.54 -11.91
C VAL A 20 -1.17 -32.17 -11.52
N SER A 21 -1.46 -32.17 -10.21
CA SER A 21 -2.79 -32.45 -9.71
C SER A 21 -3.63 -31.17 -9.82
N PHE A 22 -4.78 -31.27 -10.48
CA PHE A 22 -5.79 -30.22 -10.39
C PHE A 22 -6.67 -30.52 -9.19
N ALA A 23 -6.89 -29.53 -8.33
CA ALA A 23 -7.91 -29.64 -7.30
C ALA A 23 -9.29 -29.77 -8.00
N PRO A 24 -10.11 -30.77 -7.65
CA PRO A 24 -11.46 -30.84 -8.19
C PRO A 24 -12.21 -29.56 -7.84
N LEU A 25 -12.88 -28.97 -8.84
CA LEU A 25 -13.73 -27.80 -8.62
C LEU A 25 -14.89 -28.21 -7.72
N VAL A 26 -14.91 -27.73 -6.49
CA VAL A 26 -16.03 -27.94 -5.58
C VAL A 26 -17.19 -27.12 -6.12
N GLN A 27 -18.19 -27.78 -6.69
CA GLN A 27 -19.44 -27.13 -7.03
C GLN A 27 -20.16 -26.76 -5.73
N PRO A 28 -20.52 -25.49 -5.51
CA PRO A 28 -21.32 -25.11 -4.35
C PRO A 28 -22.65 -25.86 -4.41
N ASN A 29 -22.95 -26.60 -3.35
CA ASN A 29 -24.15 -27.40 -3.25
C ASN A 29 -25.36 -26.48 -2.99
N ARG A 30 -26.40 -26.59 -3.83
CA ARG A 30 -27.62 -25.78 -3.72
C ARG A 30 -28.45 -26.10 -2.46
N ASN A 31 -28.21 -27.25 -1.83
CA ASN A 31 -28.85 -27.67 -0.58
C ASN A 31 -28.06 -27.30 0.68
N ASP A 32 -26.96 -26.53 0.56
CA ASP A 32 -26.23 -26.01 1.71
C ASP A 32 -27.02 -24.87 2.37
N ASN A 33 -28.08 -25.25 3.10
CA ASN A 33 -28.86 -24.37 3.96
C ASN A 33 -28.07 -24.00 5.24
N GLY A 34 -26.81 -24.42 5.34
CA GLY A 34 -25.90 -24.08 6.43
C GLY A 34 -25.22 -22.76 6.16
N LYS A 35 -25.87 -21.65 6.56
CA LYS A 35 -25.27 -20.30 6.69
C LYS A 35 -24.38 -19.94 5.50
N HIS A 36 -24.98 -19.40 4.44
CA HIS A 36 -24.23 -18.66 3.43
C HIS A 36 -23.18 -17.81 4.14
N ASP A 37 -21.92 -17.96 3.74
CA ASP A 37 -20.78 -17.23 4.28
C ASP A 37 -20.93 -15.77 3.86
N THR A 38 -21.92 -15.10 4.46
CA THR A 38 -22.26 -13.71 4.20
C THR A 38 -21.14 -12.90 4.81
N VAL A 39 -20.20 -12.51 3.96
CA VAL A 39 -19.17 -11.54 4.27
C VAL A 39 -19.82 -10.33 4.90
N GLY A 40 -19.61 -10.17 6.21
CA GLY A 40 -20.13 -9.05 6.97
C GLY A 40 -19.53 -7.76 6.45
N LEU A 41 -20.33 -6.96 5.76
CA LEU A 41 -19.91 -5.63 5.35
C LEU A 41 -19.87 -4.72 6.59
N PRO A 42 -18.92 -3.78 6.66
CA PRO A 42 -18.95 -2.74 7.67
C PRO A 42 -20.31 -2.05 7.68
N PRO A 43 -20.82 -1.61 8.86
CA PRO A 43 -22.05 -0.86 8.94
C PRO A 43 -22.03 0.32 7.97
N CYS A 44 -23.12 0.49 7.21
CA CYS A 44 -23.25 1.58 6.26
C CYS A 44 -23.39 2.92 7.02
N ALA A 45 -22.27 3.52 7.39
CA ALA A 45 -22.24 4.85 7.99
C ALA A 45 -22.24 5.89 6.87
N VAL A 46 -23.42 6.43 6.55
CA VAL A 46 -23.54 7.55 5.61
C VAL A 46 -22.95 8.80 6.28
N ARG A 47 -22.08 9.52 5.56
CA ARG A 47 -21.52 10.78 6.08
C ARG A 47 -22.61 11.84 6.20
N ASN A 48 -22.59 12.62 7.29
CA ASN A 48 -23.46 13.77 7.46
C ASN A 48 -23.22 14.78 6.32
N LEU A 49 -24.29 15.45 5.86
CA LEU A 49 -24.22 16.54 4.88
C LEU A 49 -23.19 17.60 5.27
N GLN A 50 -23.06 17.93 6.55
CA GLN A 50 -22.05 18.88 7.02
C GLN A 50 -20.63 18.41 6.72
N ASP A 51 -20.33 17.13 6.96
CA ASP A 51 -19.01 16.56 6.65
C ASP A 51 -18.75 16.54 5.14
N LEU A 52 -19.76 16.19 4.34
CA LEU A 52 -19.67 16.24 2.88
C LEU A 52 -19.39 17.66 2.38
N ALA A 53 -20.09 18.67 2.93
CA ALA A 53 -19.87 20.07 2.62
C ALA A 53 -18.44 20.52 3.00
N ARG A 54 -17.96 20.18 4.21
CA ARG A 54 -16.58 20.44 4.64
C ARG A 54 -15.58 19.80 3.66
N ILE A 55 -15.79 18.54 3.27
CA ILE A 55 -14.91 17.84 2.33
C ILE A 55 -14.88 18.54 0.97
N TYR A 56 -16.05 18.90 0.45
CA TYR A 56 -16.17 19.51 -0.87
C TYR A 56 -15.50 20.89 -0.91
N ILE A 57 -15.81 21.76 0.05
CA ILE A 57 -15.21 23.11 0.15
C ILE A 57 -13.68 22.99 0.28
N ARG A 58 -13.20 22.11 1.17
CA ARG A 58 -11.76 21.85 1.35
C ARG A 58 -11.11 21.31 0.07
N ARG A 59 -11.81 20.47 -0.70
CA ARG A 59 -11.31 19.96 -1.98
C ARG A 59 -11.13 21.08 -3.00
N THR A 60 -12.12 21.95 -3.11
CA THR A 60 -12.04 23.13 -3.99
C THR A 60 -10.88 24.04 -3.62
N LEU A 61 -10.71 24.33 -2.32
CA LEU A 61 -9.57 25.12 -1.84
C LEU A 61 -8.21 24.46 -2.11
N ARG A 62 -8.10 23.14 -1.95
CA ARG A 62 -6.88 22.39 -2.31
C ARG A 62 -6.58 22.46 -3.81
N ASN A 63 -7.60 22.44 -4.66
CA ASN A 63 -7.42 22.58 -6.11
C ASN A 63 -6.84 23.95 -6.45
N PHE A 64 -7.37 25.02 -5.86
CA PHE A 64 -6.80 26.36 -6.05
C PHE A 64 -5.34 26.45 -5.58
N ILE A 65 -5.01 25.88 -4.42
CA ILE A 65 -3.61 25.85 -3.94
C ILE A 65 -2.72 25.07 -4.92
N ASN A 66 -3.20 23.94 -5.43
CA ASN A 66 -2.44 23.13 -6.38
C ASN A 66 -2.24 23.84 -7.72
N GLU A 67 -3.25 24.55 -8.21
CA GLU A 67 -3.16 25.39 -9.41
C GLU A 67 -2.16 26.54 -9.19
N GLU A 68 -2.21 27.21 -8.04
CA GLU A 68 -1.26 28.27 -7.68
C GLU A 68 0.18 27.74 -7.62
N MET A 69 0.40 26.55 -7.06
CA MET A 69 1.71 25.90 -7.00
C MET A 69 2.22 25.47 -8.39
N LYS A 70 1.32 24.99 -9.24
CA LYS A 70 1.65 24.66 -10.64
C LYS A 70 2.02 25.91 -11.44
N ALA A 71 1.27 27.00 -11.29
CA ALA A 71 1.55 28.27 -11.94
C ALA A 71 2.91 28.87 -11.48
N LYS A 72 3.29 28.63 -10.23
CA LYS A 72 4.60 29.01 -9.66
C LYS A 72 5.75 28.06 -10.06
N GLY A 73 5.50 27.06 -10.91
CA GLY A 73 6.52 26.11 -11.37
C GLY A 73 7.02 25.14 -10.30
N VAL A 74 6.38 25.09 -9.12
CA VAL A 74 6.79 24.20 -8.03
C VAL A 74 6.26 22.80 -8.31
N ALA A 75 7.16 21.86 -8.61
CA ALA A 75 6.82 20.47 -8.84
C ALA A 75 6.13 19.88 -7.59
N GLN A 76 4.92 19.33 -7.78
CA GLN A 76 4.17 18.67 -6.72
C GLN A 76 4.99 17.49 -6.17
N LYS A 77 5.29 17.51 -4.87
CA LYS A 77 5.98 16.42 -4.19
C LYS A 77 5.09 15.17 -4.28
N ALA A 78 5.54 14.16 -5.03
CA ALA A 78 4.78 12.92 -5.19
C ALA A 78 4.43 12.35 -3.80
N PRO A 79 3.18 11.89 -3.57
CA PRO A 79 2.82 11.31 -2.29
C PRO A 79 3.78 10.17 -1.98
N PRO A 80 4.25 10.03 -0.73
CA PRO A 80 5.16 8.96 -0.36
C PRO A 80 4.49 7.64 -0.71
N LYS A 81 5.01 6.95 -1.72
CA LYS A 81 4.53 5.62 -2.08
C LYS A 81 4.69 4.78 -0.83
N ARG A 82 3.58 4.38 -0.21
CA ARG A 82 3.58 3.34 0.83
C ARG A 82 4.25 2.13 0.19
N LYS A 83 5.53 1.90 0.49
CA LYS A 83 6.22 0.68 0.09
C LYS A 83 5.39 -0.44 0.69
N ARG A 84 4.70 -1.22 -0.15
CA ARG A 84 4.21 -2.54 0.29
C ARG A 84 5.45 -3.21 0.83
N ARG A 85 5.46 -3.49 2.13
CA ARG A 85 6.51 -4.24 2.79
C ARG A 85 6.62 -5.55 2.00
N ARG A 86 7.58 -5.63 1.07
CA ARG A 86 7.95 -6.90 0.46
C ARG A 86 8.43 -7.70 1.64
N CYS A 87 7.63 -8.66 2.10
CA CYS A 87 8.10 -9.69 3.01
C CYS A 87 9.45 -10.13 2.45
N ARG A 88 10.51 -10.00 3.27
CA ARG A 88 11.88 -10.34 2.92
C ARG A 88 11.83 -11.61 2.08
N ARG A 89 12.40 -11.53 0.88
CA ARG A 89 12.66 -12.62 -0.04
C ARG A 89 13.05 -13.81 0.83
N ARG A 90 12.15 -14.77 1.06
CA ARG A 90 12.52 -16.02 1.75
C ARG A 90 13.71 -16.54 0.94
N ARG A 91 14.84 -16.83 1.60
CA ARG A 91 15.97 -17.51 0.97
C ARG A 91 15.39 -18.71 0.22
N ILE A 92 15.31 -18.61 -1.10
CA ILE A 92 14.97 -19.75 -1.93
C ILE A 92 16.23 -20.59 -1.88
N ASN A 93 16.15 -21.77 -1.29
CA ASN A 93 17.23 -22.75 -1.44
C ASN A 93 17.32 -23.03 -2.93
N THR A 94 18.34 -22.49 -3.59
CA THR A 94 18.62 -22.80 -4.98
C THR A 94 19.24 -24.18 -4.99
N TYR A 95 18.55 -25.12 -5.62
CA TYR A 95 19.03 -26.48 -5.77
C TYR A 95 19.67 -26.62 -7.14
N VAL A 96 20.90 -27.13 -7.18
CA VAL A 96 21.62 -27.43 -8.41
C VAL A 96 21.75 -28.94 -8.56
N PHE A 97 21.56 -29.44 -9.78
CA PHE A 97 21.74 -30.85 -10.10
C PHE A 97 23.22 -31.14 -10.35
N VAL A 98 23.78 -32.07 -9.60
CA VAL A 98 25.10 -32.64 -9.85
C VAL A 98 24.91 -34.14 -10.03
N GLY A 99 24.98 -34.60 -11.29
CA GLY A 99 24.54 -35.96 -11.66
C GLY A 99 23.03 -36.15 -11.46
N ASN A 100 22.60 -37.30 -10.91
CA ASN A 100 21.19 -37.63 -10.65
C ASN A 100 20.71 -37.21 -9.24
N GLN A 101 21.52 -36.46 -8.48
CA GLN A 101 21.18 -36.03 -7.12
C GLN A 101 21.11 -34.50 -7.03
N LEU A 102 20.18 -34.02 -6.20
CA LEU A 102 19.87 -32.60 -6.03
C LEU A 102 20.48 -32.10 -4.72
N ILE A 103 21.46 -31.19 -4.81
CA ILE A 103 22.22 -30.73 -3.63
C ILE A 103 21.89 -29.26 -3.35
N PRO A 104 21.55 -28.87 -2.09
CA PRO A 104 21.38 -27.48 -1.70
C PRO A 104 22.74 -26.79 -1.60
N GLN A 105 22.94 -25.69 -2.33
CA GLN A 105 24.16 -24.88 -2.23
C GLN A 105 23.86 -23.56 -1.50
N PRO A 106 24.46 -23.30 -0.32
CA PRO A 106 24.47 -21.97 0.26
C PRO A 106 25.46 -21.11 -0.54
N LEU A 107 25.00 -20.00 -1.11
CA LEU A 107 25.89 -18.97 -1.59
C LEU A 107 26.31 -18.13 -0.38
N ASP A 108 27.54 -18.32 0.09
CA ASP A 108 28.27 -17.27 0.80
C ASP A 108 28.64 -16.23 -0.27
N SER A 109 27.78 -15.22 -0.39
CA SER A 109 28.01 -14.07 -1.25
C SER A 109 28.72 -13.02 -0.40
N GLU A 110 30.04 -13.13 -0.35
CA GLU A 110 30.97 -12.13 0.19
C GLU A 110 31.03 -10.90 -0.74
N GLU A 111 29.89 -10.26 -1.05
CA GLU A 111 29.85 -9.02 -1.85
C GLU A 111 28.68 -8.14 -1.39
N ASP A 112 28.74 -7.63 -0.15
CA ASP A 112 28.07 -6.37 0.20
C ASP A 112 28.61 -5.79 1.54
N GLU A 113 29.92 -5.53 1.60
CA GLU A 113 30.50 -4.68 2.64
C GLU A 113 31.28 -3.53 2.00
N LYS A 114 30.62 -2.37 1.85
CA LYS A 114 31.26 -1.06 2.04
C LYS A 114 30.20 -0.02 2.43
N MET A 115 29.88 0.00 3.73
CA MET A 115 29.59 1.26 4.39
C MET A 115 30.93 1.98 4.57
N GLU A 116 31.16 3.04 3.80
CA GLU A 116 32.11 4.10 4.19
C GLU A 116 31.28 5.35 4.49
N ASP A 117 30.90 5.44 5.75
CA ASP A 117 30.62 6.68 6.46
C ASP A 117 31.94 7.06 7.15
N ASP A 118 32.72 7.97 6.56
CA ASP A 118 33.50 8.97 7.29
C ASP A 118 34.19 9.96 6.32
N ASN A 119 33.78 11.23 6.33
CA ASN A 119 34.71 12.37 6.33
C ASN A 119 33.98 13.66 6.76
N LYS A 120 33.85 13.80 8.07
CA LYS A 120 34.29 14.96 8.87
C LYS A 120 35.19 15.91 8.06
N GLU A 121 34.85 17.17 7.75
CA GLU A 121 34.95 18.36 8.60
C GLU A 121 34.58 19.56 7.72
N GLU A 122 33.53 20.31 8.07
CA GLU A 122 33.53 21.78 8.04
C GLU A 122 32.72 22.22 9.26
N GLU A 123 33.40 22.21 10.41
CA GLU A 123 32.99 23.00 11.56
C GLU A 123 33.12 24.49 11.25
N GLU A 124 32.29 25.27 11.95
CA GLU A 124 32.23 26.74 11.99
C GLU A 124 31.34 27.45 10.97
N LYS A 125 30.02 27.33 11.18
CA LYS A 125 29.19 28.54 11.23
C LYS A 125 28.05 28.43 12.23
N ASP A 126 28.25 29.18 13.31
CA ASP A 126 27.28 29.66 14.29
C ASP A 126 26.52 28.64 15.13
N HIS A 127 27.14 28.36 16.26
CA HIS A 127 26.46 28.03 17.50
C HIS A 127 25.65 29.25 17.99
N SER A 128 24.47 29.49 17.42
CA SER A 128 23.42 30.32 18.04
C SER A 128 22.16 30.36 17.17
N GLU A 129 21.17 29.55 17.53
CA GLU A 129 19.80 30.03 17.74
C GLU A 129 18.87 28.83 18.02
N ALA A 130 18.57 28.69 19.31
CA ALA A 130 17.25 28.42 19.84
C ALA A 130 16.36 27.41 19.08
N LEU A 131 16.17 26.24 19.71
CA LEU A 131 14.85 25.66 19.95
C LEU A 131 13.80 26.06 18.90
N LYS A 132 13.92 25.59 17.66
CA LYS A 132 12.77 25.67 16.75
C LYS A 132 11.75 24.66 17.27
N PRO A 133 10.57 25.08 17.75
CA PRO A 133 9.50 24.13 17.95
C PRO A 133 9.31 23.42 16.61
N GLU A 134 9.22 22.08 16.64
CA GLU A 134 8.87 21.26 15.49
C GLU A 134 7.62 21.88 14.86
N GLU A 135 7.81 22.69 13.80
CA GLU A 135 6.71 23.41 13.17
C GLU A 135 5.75 22.32 12.70
N PRO A 136 4.51 22.29 13.22
CA PRO A 136 3.54 21.29 12.80
C PRO A 136 3.45 21.37 11.27
N PRO A 137 3.46 20.22 10.56
CA PRO A 137 3.62 20.18 9.11
C PRO A 137 2.73 21.24 8.45
N ARG A 138 3.37 22.23 7.80
CA ARG A 138 2.70 23.46 7.32
C ARG A 138 1.44 23.12 6.54
N ASN A 139 0.30 23.32 7.19
CA ASN A 139 -0.99 22.93 6.65
C ASN A 139 -1.47 24.07 5.76
N LEU A 140 -0.98 24.09 4.51
CA LEU A 140 -1.28 25.15 3.52
C LEU A 140 -2.79 25.41 3.39
N LEU A 141 -3.62 24.38 3.58
CA LEU A 141 -5.07 24.54 3.57
C LEU A 141 -5.58 25.34 4.79
N ARG A 142 -5.02 25.10 5.97
CA ARG A 142 -5.37 25.86 7.20
C ARG A 142 -4.95 27.31 7.05
N GLU A 143 -3.74 27.58 6.60
CA GLU A 143 -3.24 28.94 6.35
C GLU A 143 -4.15 29.68 5.36
N LYS A 144 -4.51 29.03 4.24
CA LYS A 144 -5.43 29.59 3.25
C LYS A 144 -6.83 29.84 3.84
N ILE A 145 -7.35 28.98 4.71
CA ILE A 145 -8.65 29.20 5.36
C ILE A 145 -8.57 30.40 6.32
N MET A 146 -7.48 30.53 7.08
CA MET A 146 -7.32 31.61 8.06
C MET A 146 -7.13 32.98 7.41
N SER A 147 -6.52 33.04 6.22
CA SER A 147 -6.31 34.28 5.47
C SER A 147 -7.54 34.80 4.73
N LEU A 148 -8.58 33.98 4.55
CA LEU A 148 -9.82 34.42 3.94
C LEU A 148 -10.63 35.32 4.91
N PRO A 149 -11.35 36.34 4.38
CA PRO A 149 -12.22 37.21 5.16
C PRO A 149 -13.53 36.48 5.53
N LEU A 150 -13.41 35.40 6.30
CA LEU A 150 -14.53 34.58 6.75
C LEU A 150 -14.81 34.81 8.24
N PRO A 151 -16.07 34.67 8.69
CA PRO A 151 -16.40 34.61 10.11
C PRO A 151 -15.66 33.49 10.84
N GLU A 152 -15.33 33.69 12.12
CA GLU A 152 -14.56 32.72 12.92
C GLU A 152 -15.28 31.36 13.05
N SER A 153 -16.61 31.38 13.16
CA SER A 153 -17.44 30.17 13.17
C SER A 153 -17.25 29.32 11.91
N LEU A 154 -17.08 29.95 10.75
CA LEU A 154 -16.86 29.25 9.49
C LEU A 154 -15.42 28.75 9.36
N LYS A 155 -14.44 29.50 9.88
CA LYS A 155 -13.04 29.03 9.96
C LYS A 155 -12.97 27.76 10.82
N ALA A 156 -13.53 27.79 12.03
CA ALA A 156 -13.64 26.63 12.92
C ALA A 156 -14.38 25.45 12.26
N TYR A 157 -15.50 25.73 11.58
CA TYR A 157 -16.25 24.71 10.84
C TYR A 157 -15.40 24.03 9.76
N LEU A 158 -14.58 24.80 9.03
CA LEU A 158 -13.70 24.29 7.97
C LEU A 158 -12.40 23.70 8.51
N THR A 159 -11.95 24.02 9.73
CA THR A 159 -10.79 23.38 10.39
C THR A 159 -11.18 22.20 11.28
N TYR A 160 -12.47 21.93 11.45
CA TYR A 160 -12.99 20.80 12.24
C TYR A 160 -12.30 19.46 11.92
N TYR A 161 -11.83 18.75 12.95
CA TYR A 161 -10.97 17.56 12.91
C TYR A 161 -9.49 17.75 12.49
N ARG A 162 -8.97 18.99 12.39
CA ARG A 162 -7.59 19.26 11.94
C ARG A 162 -6.74 20.11 12.88
N GLU A 163 -7.22 20.41 14.09
CA GLU A 163 -6.50 21.23 15.09
C GLU A 163 -5.53 20.42 15.96
N LYS A 164 -5.08 19.24 15.50
CA LYS A 164 -4.09 18.42 16.20
C LYS A 164 -2.68 18.64 15.67
#